data_AF-A0A8S1MIT7-F1
#
_entry.id   AF-A0A8S1MIT7-F1
#
_cell.length_a   1.000
_cell.length_b   1.000
_cell.length_c   1.000
_cell.angle_alpha   90.00
_cell.angle_beta   90.00
_cell.angle_gamma   90.00
#
_symmetry.space_group_name_H-M   'P 1'
#
loop_
_entity.id
_entity.type
_entity.pdbx_description
1 polymer ?
#
loop_
_entity_poly.entity_id
_entity_poly.type
_entity_poly.pdbx_seq_one_letter_code
_entity_poly.pdbx_strand_id
1 'polypeptide(L)'
;MVNLRCQNRNADVTVIPTSSALLIKEIGGYERDRKKTKNVKHNGNLTLEQVIKVARAVEEKSLAKTFTGTVKQVLGTAQSLGATVDGQTVKAIIGKINSGELKVEK
;
A
#
# COMPACT_ATOMS: atom_id res chain seq x y z
N MET A 1 -1.72 8.46 -9.02
CA MET A 1 -1.10 9.03 -10.23
C MET A 1 -2.20 9.22 -11.26
N VAL A 2 -2.19 10.29 -12.05
CA VAL A 2 -3.26 10.57 -13.02
C VAL A 2 -2.68 10.50 -14.42
N ASN A 3 -3.36 9.80 -15.32
CA ASN A 3 -3.03 9.77 -16.74
C ASN A 3 -4.14 10.52 -17.50
N LEU A 4 -3.73 11.51 -18.30
CA LEU A 4 -4.61 12.39 -19.04
C LEU A 4 -4.34 12.18 -20.53
N ARG A 5 -5.33 11.61 -21.23
CA ARG A 5 -5.25 11.36 -22.67
C ARG A 5 -6.13 12.38 -23.39
N CYS A 6 -5.51 13.30 -24.11
CA CYS A 6 -6.22 14.24 -24.96
C CYS A 6 -6.21 13.74 -26.41
N GLN A 7 -7.39 13.40 -26.94
CA GLN A 7 -7.59 13.07 -28.36
C GLN A 7 -8.81 13.82 -28.88
N ASN A 8 -8.73 14.37 -30.10
CA ASN A 8 -9.84 15.07 -30.77
C ASN A 8 -10.53 16.14 -29.90
N ARG A 9 -9.76 16.94 -29.15
CA ARG A 9 -10.24 17.96 -28.19
C ARG A 9 -11.06 17.43 -27.00
N ASN A 10 -11.17 16.11 -26.82
CA ASN A 10 -11.71 15.51 -25.61
C ASN A 10 -10.56 15.07 -24.69
N ALA A 11 -10.75 15.29 -23.38
CA ALA A 11 -9.79 14.91 -22.36
C ALA A 11 -10.34 13.73 -21.54
N ASP A 12 -9.73 12.57 -21.71
CA ASP A 12 -10.02 11.38 -20.93
C ASP A 12 -9.07 11.32 -19.73
N VAL A 13 -9.64 11.30 -18.53
CA VAL A 13 -8.89 11.25 -17.28
C VAL A 13 -9.00 9.86 -16.68
N THR A 14 -7.86 9.18 -16.50
CA THR A 14 -7.77 7.88 -15.84
C THR A 14 -6.92 7.97 -14.58
N VAL A 15 -7.42 7.39 -13.49
CA VAL A 15 -6.71 7.36 -12.21
C VAL A 15 -5.99 6.04 -12.08
N ILE A 16 -4.68 6.10 -11.94
CA ILE A 16 -3.83 4.94 -11.71
C ILE A 16 -3.67 4.79 -10.18
N PRO A 17 -4.19 3.71 -9.58
CA PRO A 17 -4.02 3.48 -8.15
C PRO A 17 -2.56 3.22 -7.82
N THR A 18 -2.08 3.84 -6.75
CA THR A 18 -0.75 3.68 -6.17
C THR A 18 -0.85 2.93 -4.84
N SER A 19 0.18 2.15 -4.50
CA SER A 19 0.18 1.32 -3.27
C SER A 19 -0.06 2.16 -2.01
N SER A 20 0.55 3.34 -1.92
CA SER A 20 0.36 4.26 -0.79
C SER A 20 -1.08 4.76 -0.67
N ALA A 21 -1.76 5.04 -1.79
CA ALA A 21 -3.14 5.52 -1.77
C ALA A 21 -4.11 4.41 -1.34
N LEU A 22 -3.85 3.17 -1.75
CA LEU A 22 -4.64 2.02 -1.34
C LEU A 22 -4.44 1.69 0.15
N LEU A 23 -3.20 1.77 0.66
CA LEU A 23 -2.93 1.55 2.07
C LEU A 23 -3.59 2.60 2.98
N ILE A 24 -3.56 3.87 2.57
CA ILE A 24 -4.27 4.94 3.30
C ILE A 24 -5.79 4.69 3.32
N LYS A 25 -6.33 4.06 2.28
CA LYS A 25 -7.74 3.66 2.21
C LYS A 25 -8.12 2.61 3.23
N GLU A 26 -7.26 1.61 3.38
CA GLU A 26 -7.47 0.51 4.32
C GLU A 26 -7.26 0.92 5.78
N ILE A 27 -6.40 1.92 6.05
CA ILE A 27 -6.16 2.46 7.40
C ILE A 27 -7.35 3.29 7.92
N GLY A 28 -8.09 3.95 7.03
CA GLY A 28 -9.09 4.95 7.43
C GLY A 28 -8.46 6.24 7.97
N GLY A 29 -9.27 7.22 8.38
CA GLY A 29 -8.77 8.51 8.89
C GLY A 29 -8.52 9.57 7.82
N TYR A 30 -9.45 9.68 6.86
CA TYR A 30 -9.36 10.62 5.74
C TYR A 30 -9.63 12.09 6.09
N GLU A 31 -10.27 12.36 7.23
CA GLU A 31 -10.56 13.73 7.66
C GLU A 31 -9.30 14.39 8.19
N ARG A 32 -8.69 15.19 7.32
CA ARG A 32 -7.56 16.04 7.69
C ARG A 32 -8.04 17.47 7.83
N ASP A 33 -7.80 18.03 9.00
CA ASP A 33 -7.96 19.46 9.26
C ASP A 33 -6.75 20.22 8.66
N ARG A 34 -6.89 20.63 7.38
CA ARG A 34 -5.78 21.13 6.54
C ARG A 34 -5.08 22.38 7.09
N LYS A 35 -5.67 23.06 8.07
CA LYS A 35 -5.14 24.32 8.64
C LYS A 35 -4.22 24.14 9.84
N LYS A 36 -4.41 23.10 10.67
CA LYS A 36 -3.76 23.00 12.00
C LYS A 36 -2.49 22.14 12.02
N THR A 37 -2.48 21.03 11.30
CA THR A 37 -1.36 20.07 11.38
C THR A 37 -0.79 19.77 10.00
N LYS A 38 0.46 20.18 9.77
CA LYS A 38 1.26 19.77 8.63
C LYS A 38 1.99 18.46 8.98
N ASN A 39 2.15 17.54 8.02
CA ASN A 39 2.89 16.26 8.16
C ASN A 39 2.38 15.30 9.25
N VAL A 40 1.08 15.03 9.28
CA VAL A 40 0.50 14.01 10.19
C VAL A 40 1.03 12.62 9.83
N LYS A 41 1.69 11.96 10.78
CA LYS A 41 2.08 10.54 10.65
C LYS A 41 0.82 9.68 10.71
N HIS A 42 0.69 8.76 9.76
CA HIS A 42 -0.48 7.89 9.68
C HIS A 42 -0.21 6.67 10.54
N ASN A 43 -0.44 6.82 11.85
CA ASN A 43 -0.31 5.72 12.79
C ASN A 43 -1.57 4.86 12.67
N GLY A 44 -1.58 3.97 11.68
CA GLY A 44 -2.65 3.00 11.43
C GLY A 44 -2.18 1.59 11.69
N ASN A 45 -3.08 0.72 12.15
CA ASN A 45 -2.83 -0.71 12.18
C ASN A 45 -3.55 -1.36 10.99
N LEU A 46 -2.81 -2.09 10.17
CA LEU A 46 -3.32 -2.86 9.04
C LEU A 46 -3.35 -4.34 9.42
N THR A 47 -4.33 -5.08 8.92
CA THR A 47 -4.29 -6.56 9.02
C THR A 47 -3.52 -7.14 7.84
N LEU A 48 -2.93 -8.33 8.02
CA LEU A 48 -2.25 -9.03 6.93
C LEU A 48 -3.16 -9.27 5.70
N GLU A 49 -4.46 -9.50 5.92
CA GLU A 49 -5.42 -9.67 4.83
C GLU A 49 -5.57 -8.41 3.96
N GLN A 50 -5.60 -7.23 4.57
CA GLN A 50 -5.66 -5.96 3.85
C GLN A 50 -4.39 -5.75 3.02
N VAL A 51 -3.23 -6.11 3.57
CA VAL A 51 -1.96 -6.04 2.83
C VAL A 51 -1.98 -6.97 1.62
N ILE A 52 -2.52 -8.19 1.76
CA ILE A 52 -2.65 -9.15 0.64
C ILE A 52 -3.61 -8.62 -0.43
N LYS A 53 -4.75 -8.03 -0.04
CA LYS A 53 -5.69 -7.40 -0.99
C LYS A 53 -5.03 -6.27 -1.78
N VAL A 54 -4.27 -5.41 -1.10
CA VAL A 54 -3.51 -4.33 -1.76
C VAL A 54 -2.41 -4.90 -2.64
N ALA A 55 -1.71 -5.95 -2.21
CA ALA A 55 -0.68 -6.61 -3.01
C ALA A 55 -1.24 -7.20 -4.31
N ARG A 56 -2.42 -7.82 -4.28
CA ARG A 56 -3.13 -8.31 -5.49
C ARG A 56 -3.47 -7.17 -6.45
N ALA A 57 -3.98 -6.04 -5.94
CA ALA A 57 -4.31 -4.88 -6.78
C ALA A 57 -3.09 -4.19 -7.40
N VAL A 58 -1.90 -4.39 -6.82
CA VAL A 58 -0.63 -3.82 -7.27
C VAL A 58 0.21 -4.82 -8.07
N GLU A 59 -0.17 -6.11 -8.09
CA GLU A 59 0.59 -7.20 -8.71
C GLU A 59 0.92 -6.92 -10.18
N GLU A 60 -0.08 -6.48 -10.97
CA GLU A 60 0.10 -6.15 -12.39
C GLU A 60 1.12 -5.04 -12.67
N LYS A 61 1.39 -4.19 -11.67
CA LYS A 61 2.35 -3.07 -11.77
C LYS A 61 3.67 -3.36 -11.05
N SER A 62 3.70 -4.41 -10.23
CA SER A 62 4.88 -4.75 -9.46
C SER A 62 5.91 -5.42 -10.36
N LEU A 63 7.17 -4.97 -10.27
CA LEU A 63 8.30 -5.56 -10.99
C LEU A 63 8.88 -6.79 -10.25
N ALA A 64 8.16 -7.31 -9.26
CA ALA A 64 8.61 -8.46 -8.48
C ALA A 64 8.41 -9.76 -9.25
N LYS A 65 9.40 -10.66 -9.17
CA LYS A 65 9.35 -11.99 -9.81
C LYS A 65 8.36 -12.95 -9.13
N THR A 66 8.07 -12.72 -7.85
CA THR A 66 7.19 -13.57 -7.03
C THR A 66 6.18 -12.73 -6.27
N PHE A 67 5.01 -13.30 -6.00
CA PHE A 67 3.96 -12.65 -5.19
C PHE A 67 4.46 -12.29 -3.78
N THR A 68 5.32 -13.14 -3.20
CA THR A 68 6.01 -12.86 -1.94
C THR A 68 6.88 -11.59 -2.01
N GLY A 69 7.47 -11.29 -3.17
CA GLY A 69 8.21 -10.06 -3.41
C GLY A 69 7.29 -8.83 -3.46
N THR A 70 6.13 -8.94 -4.13
CA THR A 70 5.12 -7.88 -4.18
C THR A 70 4.61 -7.53 -2.78
N VAL A 71 4.34 -8.54 -1.95
CA VAL A 71 3.89 -8.35 -0.57
C VAL A 71 4.95 -7.64 0.28
N LYS A 72 6.23 -8.03 0.16
CA LYS A 72 7.34 -7.33 0.82
C LYS A 72 7.45 -5.87 0.38
N GLN A 73 7.20 -5.59 -0.90
CA GLN A 73 7.21 -4.23 -1.43
C GLN A 73 6.08 -3.38 -0.81
N VAL A 74 4.86 -3.93 -0.73
CA VAL A 74 3.72 -3.26 -0.10
C VAL A 74 3.98 -3.03 1.40
N LEU A 75 4.52 -4.03 2.11
CA LEU A 75 4.95 -3.89 3.50
C LEU A 75 5.98 -2.76 3.68
N GLY A 76 6.98 -2.67 2.79
CA GLY A 76 7.94 -1.56 2.78
C GLY A 76 7.26 -0.19 2.63
N THR A 77 6.23 -0.07 1.78
CA THR A 77 5.47 1.18 1.68
C THR A 77 4.66 1.49 2.94
N ALA A 78 4.14 0.48 3.65
CA ALA A 78 3.43 0.66 4.92
C ALA A 78 4.35 1.21 6.03
N GLN A 79 5.62 0.79 6.06
CA GLN A 79 6.61 1.32 7.00
C GLN A 79 6.83 2.83 6.82
N SER A 80 6.92 3.31 5.58
CA SER A 80 7.10 4.74 5.29
C SER A 80 5.89 5.59 5.70
N LEU A 81 4.70 4.99 5.77
CA LEU A 81 3.48 5.66 6.24
C LEU A 81 3.40 5.74 7.78
N GLY A 82 4.17 4.90 8.48
CA GLY A 82 4.10 4.76 9.94
C GLY A 82 3.05 3.74 10.40
N ALA A 83 2.59 2.87 9.51
CA ALA A 83 1.60 1.85 9.83
C ALA A 83 2.25 0.60 10.46
N THR A 84 1.59 0.03 11.46
CA THR A 84 1.90 -1.31 11.97
C THR A 84 1.06 -2.35 11.25
N VAL A 85 1.50 -3.60 11.25
CA VAL A 85 0.72 -4.71 10.68
C VAL A 85 0.50 -5.74 11.78
N ASP A 86 -0.75 -6.06 12.09
CA ASP A 86 -1.16 -6.94 13.20
C ASP A 86 -0.43 -6.65 14.52
N GLY A 87 -0.27 -5.36 14.85
CA GLY A 87 0.41 -4.90 16.07
C GLY A 87 1.92 -5.15 16.11
N GLN A 88 2.51 -5.69 15.04
CA GLN A 88 3.95 -5.93 14.91
C GLN A 88 4.61 -4.92 13.98
N THR A 89 5.91 -4.72 14.20
CA THR A 89 6.73 -3.89 13.34
C THR A 89 6.91 -4.57 11.99
N VAL A 90 6.83 -3.79 10.91
CA VAL A 90 6.98 -4.29 9.52
C VAL A 90 8.25 -5.14 9.33
N LYS A 91 9.37 -4.77 9.98
CA LYS A 91 10.62 -5.54 9.94
C LYS A 91 10.49 -6.95 10.49
N ALA A 92 9.72 -7.15 11.56
CA ALA A 92 9.51 -8.47 12.16
C ALA A 92 8.70 -9.38 11.22
N ILE A 93 7.69 -8.82 10.55
CA ILE A 93 6.86 -9.55 9.59
C ILE A 93 7.68 -9.90 8.34
N ILE A 94 8.50 -8.99 7.83
CA ILE A 94 9.44 -9.31 6.74
C ILE A 94 10.39 -10.44 7.15
N GLY A 95 10.86 -10.44 8.40
CA GLY A 95 11.65 -11.53 8.98
C GLY A 95 10.91 -12.88 8.94
N LYS A 96 9.65 -12.91 9.37
CA LYS A 96 8.79 -14.11 9.35
C LYS A 96 8.46 -14.62 7.94
N ILE A 97 8.32 -13.70 6.97
CA ILE A 97 8.14 -14.06 5.56
C ILE A 97 9.44 -14.63 4.98
N ASN A 98 10.61 -14.14 5.42
CA ASN A 98 11.90 -14.67 5.00
C ASN A 98 12.20 -16.04 5.63
N SER A 99 11.79 -16.27 6.88
CA SER A 99 11.93 -17.57 7.56
C SER A 99 10.93 -18.63 7.05
N GLY A 100 9.95 -18.23 6.22
CA GLY A 100 8.95 -19.14 5.65
C GLY A 100 7.79 -19.47 6.58
N GLU A 101 7.70 -18.84 7.76
CA GLU A 101 6.60 -19.03 8.72
C GLU A 101 5.28 -18.44 8.21
N LEU A 102 5.35 -17.38 7.40
CA LEU A 102 4.20 -16.77 6.74
C LEU A 102 4.24 -17.11 5.25
N LYS A 103 3.55 -18.19 4.88
CA LYS A 103 3.29 -18.53 3.47
C LYS A 103 2.24 -17.58 2.93
N VAL A 104 2.67 -16.72 2.01
CA VAL A 104 1.77 -15.86 1.24
C VAL A 104 1.58 -16.52 -0.11
N GLU A 105 0.65 -17.48 -0.15
CA GLU A 105 0.23 -18.16 -1.38
C GLU A 105 -0.96 -17.42 -2.02
N LYS A 106 -1.17 -17.68 -3.31
CA LYS A 106 -2.03 -16.89 -4.19
C LYS A 106 -3.51 -17.10 -3.90
#